data_AF-A0A8H3QU16-F1
#
_entry.id   AF-A0A8H3QU16-F1
#
_cell.length_a   1.000
_cell.length_b   1.000
_cell.length_c   1.000
_cell.angle_alpha   90.00
_cell.angle_beta   90.00
_cell.angle_gamma   90.00
#
_symmetry.space_group_name_H-M   'P 1'
#
loop_
_entity.id
_entity.type
_entity.pdbx_description
1 polymer ?
#
loop_
_entity_poly.entity_id
_entity_poly.type
_entity_poly.pdbx_seq_one_letter_code
_entity_poly.pdbx_strand_id
1 'polypeptide(L)'
;MQKERLNHLSAFLESNCNSQDFGSDLDTTITLHYFNLLDFYPIFHSAFEAAFNKFNVYIFSHPTCLLFWTTQIFDLKYILLGPLEGKNLHQYSTIRELANLSDKLLCEWSIYCKLQLENSVREINLEEYWMNLGDKLPILSKIALDYIWLPVSSCSMERSFSIYNNILDENCQNLSEDSLKRLNMMYFNGN
;
A
#
# COMPACT_ATOMS: atom_id res chain seq x y z
N MET A 1 -2.37 -2.47 4.68
CA MET A 1 -2.88 -2.74 3.31
C MET A 1 -1.79 -2.72 2.22
N GLN A 2 -0.94 -1.68 2.07
CA GLN A 2 0.09 -1.66 1.00
C GLN A 2 1.25 -2.64 1.22
N LYS A 3 1.81 -2.73 2.45
CA LYS A 3 2.90 -3.68 2.76
C LYS A 3 2.48 -5.13 2.56
N GLU A 4 1.26 -5.46 2.93
CA GLU A 4 0.68 -6.80 2.74
C GLU A 4 0.53 -7.14 1.26
N ARG A 5 0.03 -6.21 0.43
CA ARG A 5 -0.02 -6.39 -1.04
C ARG A 5 1.37 -6.55 -1.65
N LEU A 6 2.36 -5.77 -1.20
CA LEU A 6 3.75 -5.91 -1.65
C LEU A 6 4.36 -7.25 -1.23
N ASN A 7 4.08 -7.71 0.00
CA ASN A 7 4.53 -9.01 0.48
C ASN A 7 3.87 -10.16 -0.31
N HIS A 8 2.57 -10.06 -0.59
CA HIS A 8 1.87 -11.04 -1.44
C HIS A 8 2.43 -11.06 -2.85
N LEU A 9 2.68 -9.89 -3.46
CA LEU A 9 3.30 -9.81 -4.78
C LEU A 9 4.72 -10.40 -4.77
N SER A 10 5.52 -10.10 -3.75
CA SER A 10 6.85 -10.67 -3.57
C SER A 10 6.79 -12.20 -3.48
N ALA A 11 5.94 -12.74 -2.59
CA ALA A 11 5.78 -14.18 -2.40
C ALA A 11 5.24 -14.87 -3.67
N PHE A 12 4.33 -14.21 -4.40
CA PHE A 12 3.80 -14.70 -5.66
C PHE A 12 4.88 -14.76 -6.75
N LEU A 13 5.70 -13.71 -6.89
CA LEU A 13 6.79 -13.70 -7.86
C LEU A 13 7.86 -14.75 -7.52
N GLU A 14 8.22 -14.85 -6.25
CA GLU A 14 9.23 -15.80 -5.76
C GLU A 14 8.78 -17.26 -5.94
N SER A 15 7.54 -17.59 -5.57
CA SER A 15 7.01 -18.95 -5.70
C SER A 15 6.96 -19.44 -7.14
N ASN A 16 6.69 -18.53 -8.09
CA ASN A 16 6.59 -18.85 -9.50
C ASN A 16 7.94 -18.93 -10.24
N CYS A 17 9.04 -18.49 -9.61
CA CYS A 17 10.38 -18.66 -10.17
C CYS A 17 10.76 -20.15 -10.33
N ASN A 18 10.16 -21.05 -9.53
CA ASN A 18 10.43 -22.50 -9.57
C ASN A 18 9.15 -23.35 -9.58
N SER A 19 7.99 -22.77 -9.92
CA SER A 19 6.71 -23.50 -9.90
C SER A 19 6.63 -24.61 -10.97
N GLN A 20 6.15 -25.78 -10.58
CA GLN A 20 5.87 -26.88 -11.52
C GLN A 20 4.43 -26.84 -12.05
N ASP A 21 3.63 -25.87 -11.61
CA ASP A 21 2.24 -25.71 -11.97
C ASP A 21 1.93 -24.23 -12.20
N PHE A 22 1.45 -23.93 -13.41
CA PHE A 22 1.04 -22.59 -13.84
C PHE A 22 -0.47 -22.52 -14.15
N GLY A 23 -1.21 -23.57 -13.79
CA GLY A 23 -2.66 -23.66 -13.93
C GLY A 23 -3.10 -24.51 -15.13
N SER A 24 -4.21 -25.23 -14.92
CA SER A 24 -4.80 -26.16 -15.89
C SER A 24 -5.18 -25.52 -17.23
N ASP A 25 -5.50 -24.22 -17.24
CA ASP A 25 -5.91 -23.51 -18.45
C ASP A 25 -4.74 -23.31 -19.41
N LEU A 26 -3.56 -23.01 -18.87
CA LEU A 26 -2.32 -22.90 -19.64
C LEU A 26 -1.93 -24.27 -20.18
N ASP A 27 -1.99 -25.30 -19.33
CA ASP A 27 -1.64 -26.66 -19.72
C ASP A 27 -2.51 -27.17 -20.85
N THR A 28 -3.82 -26.92 -20.75
CA THR A 28 -4.81 -27.27 -21.76
C THR A 28 -4.51 -26.52 -23.06
N THR A 29 -4.17 -25.24 -23.01
CA THR A 29 -3.87 -24.43 -24.19
C THR A 29 -2.62 -24.90 -24.92
N ILE A 30 -1.53 -25.16 -24.19
CA ILE A 30 -0.25 -25.65 -24.73
C ILE A 30 -0.46 -27.03 -25.36
N THR A 31 -1.17 -27.93 -24.68
CA THR A 31 -1.47 -29.28 -25.17
C THR A 31 -2.37 -29.23 -26.40
N LEU A 32 -3.37 -28.36 -26.43
CA LEU A 32 -4.28 -28.17 -27.57
C LEU A 32 -3.54 -27.70 -28.83
N HIS A 33 -2.41 -27.01 -28.66
CA HIS A 33 -1.54 -26.57 -29.74
C HIS A 33 -0.40 -27.56 -30.03
N TYR A 34 -0.46 -28.77 -29.47
CA TYR A 34 0.51 -29.86 -29.64
C TYR A 34 1.95 -29.50 -29.22
N PHE A 35 2.10 -28.58 -28.28
CA PHE A 35 3.39 -28.22 -27.70
C PHE A 35 3.69 -29.06 -26.44
N ASN A 36 4.98 -29.21 -26.11
CA ASN A 36 5.42 -29.85 -24.88
C ASN A 36 5.49 -28.81 -23.75
N LEU A 37 4.81 -29.09 -22.63
CA LEU A 37 4.80 -28.23 -21.44
C LEU A 37 6.20 -27.92 -20.91
N LEU A 38 7.08 -28.91 -20.92
CA LEU A 38 8.44 -28.78 -20.39
C LEU A 38 9.29 -27.76 -21.16
N ASP A 39 8.94 -27.47 -22.41
CA ASP A 39 9.67 -26.48 -23.23
C ASP A 39 9.24 -25.05 -22.87
N PHE A 40 8.05 -24.87 -22.29
CA PHE A 40 7.47 -23.57 -21.97
C PHE A 40 7.74 -23.14 -20.53
N TYR A 41 7.82 -24.08 -19.58
CA TYR A 41 8.08 -23.77 -18.17
C TYR A 41 9.35 -22.92 -17.95
N PRO A 42 10.49 -23.19 -18.62
CA PRO A 42 11.67 -22.33 -18.52
C PRO A 42 11.43 -20.88 -18.96
N ILE A 43 10.53 -20.65 -19.92
CA ILE A 43 10.17 -19.31 -20.40
C ILE A 43 9.41 -18.55 -19.31
N PHE A 44 8.42 -19.21 -18.68
CA PHE A 44 7.67 -18.64 -17.56
C PHE A 44 8.59 -18.37 -16.36
N HIS A 45 9.44 -19.32 -15.98
CA HIS A 45 10.45 -19.12 -14.92
C HIS A 45 11.32 -17.90 -15.19
N SER A 46 11.87 -17.79 -16.40
CA SER A 46 12.71 -16.65 -16.78
C SER A 46 11.96 -15.31 -16.69
N ALA A 47 10.67 -15.29 -17.06
CA ALA A 47 9.84 -14.09 -16.94
C ALA A 47 9.56 -13.72 -15.48
N PHE A 48 9.25 -14.70 -14.63
CA PHE A 48 9.06 -14.49 -13.19
C PHE A 48 10.35 -14.05 -12.50
N GLU A 49 11.49 -14.64 -12.85
CA GLU A 49 12.79 -14.24 -12.33
C GLU A 49 13.13 -12.80 -12.73
N ALA A 50 12.93 -12.42 -14.00
CA ALA A 50 13.12 -11.05 -14.45
C ALA A 50 12.19 -10.05 -13.73
N ALA A 51 10.92 -10.41 -13.52
CA ALA A 51 9.96 -9.60 -12.78
C ALA A 51 10.33 -9.48 -11.29
N PHE A 52 10.74 -10.57 -10.65
CA PHE A 52 11.19 -10.59 -9.25
C PHE A 52 12.44 -9.75 -9.05
N ASN A 53 13.44 -9.88 -9.92
CA ASN A 53 14.65 -9.08 -9.89
C ASN A 53 14.33 -7.59 -10.04
N LYS A 54 13.45 -7.23 -10.99
CA LYS A 54 12.99 -5.85 -11.16
C LYS A 54 12.24 -5.35 -9.92
N PHE A 55 11.33 -6.16 -9.37
CA PHE A 55 10.61 -5.83 -8.14
C PHE A 55 11.56 -5.55 -6.99
N ASN A 56 12.56 -6.41 -6.79
CA ASN A 56 13.56 -6.25 -5.72
C ASN A 56 14.40 -4.99 -5.89
N VAL A 57 14.85 -4.72 -7.11
CA VAL A 57 15.62 -3.51 -7.42
C VAL A 57 14.79 -2.27 -7.15
N TYR A 58 13.53 -2.20 -7.57
CA TYR A 58 12.76 -0.96 -7.47
C TYR A 58 12.07 -0.75 -6.13
N ILE A 59 11.56 -1.80 -5.47
CA ILE A 59 10.76 -1.64 -4.25
C ILE A 59 11.65 -1.56 -3.01
N PHE A 60 12.62 -2.46 -2.85
CA PHE A 60 13.46 -2.47 -1.65
C PHE A 60 14.51 -1.36 -1.63
N SER A 61 14.88 -0.81 -2.79
CA SER A 61 15.81 0.33 -2.86
C SER A 61 15.14 1.71 -2.85
N HIS A 62 13.80 1.77 -2.95
CA HIS A 62 13.12 3.06 -3.06
C HIS A 62 13.18 3.82 -1.72
N PRO A 63 13.71 5.06 -1.69
CA PRO A 63 13.88 5.82 -0.45
C PRO A 63 12.55 6.10 0.27
N THR A 64 11.45 6.20 -0.47
CA THR A 64 10.11 6.45 0.09
C THR A 64 9.43 5.19 0.65
N CYS A 65 9.91 3.98 0.35
CA CYS A 65 9.30 2.75 0.88
C CYS A 65 9.39 2.68 2.40
N LEU A 66 10.53 3.10 2.96
CA LEU A 66 10.69 3.18 4.40
C LEU A 66 9.66 4.14 5.02
N LEU A 67 9.42 5.30 4.38
CA LEU A 67 8.42 6.24 4.84
C LEU A 67 7.01 5.60 4.85
N PHE A 68 6.60 4.98 3.75
CA PHE A 68 5.30 4.30 3.67
C PHE A 68 5.13 3.14 4.66
N TRP A 69 6.22 2.49 5.08
CA TRP A 69 6.17 1.49 6.13
C TRP A 69 6.05 2.14 7.51
N THR A 70 6.80 3.22 7.76
CA THR A 70 6.74 3.91 9.04
C THR A 70 5.41 4.60 9.29
N THR A 71 4.70 5.09 8.27
CA THR A 71 3.39 5.75 8.46
C THR A 71 2.26 4.80 8.80
N GLN A 72 2.44 3.48 8.62
CA GLN A 72 1.44 2.47 8.99
C GLN A 72 1.18 2.44 10.49
N ILE A 73 2.09 2.98 11.31
CA ILE A 73 1.88 3.10 12.75
C ILE A 73 0.68 3.98 13.12
N PHE A 74 0.17 4.79 12.20
CA PHE A 74 -1.04 5.58 12.44
C PHE A 74 -2.33 4.82 12.08
N ASP A 75 -2.21 3.63 11.48
CA ASP A 75 -3.31 2.70 11.23
C ASP A 75 -3.46 1.75 12.43
N LEU A 76 -4.66 1.77 13.02
CA LEU A 76 -5.05 0.91 14.12
C LEU A 76 -4.77 -0.58 13.83
N LYS A 77 -5.05 -1.04 12.61
CA LYS A 77 -4.89 -2.45 12.23
C LYS A 77 -3.43 -2.87 12.28
N TYR A 78 -2.51 -1.97 11.93
CA TYR A 78 -1.08 -2.29 11.87
C TYR A 78 -0.46 -2.50 13.25
N ILE A 79 -0.82 -1.69 14.26
CA ILE A 79 -0.27 -1.89 15.61
C ILE A 79 -0.96 -3.06 16.34
N LEU A 80 -2.23 -3.32 16.06
CA LEU A 80 -2.97 -4.45 16.65
C LEU A 80 -2.50 -5.81 16.14
N LEU A 81 -2.30 -5.96 14.83
CA LEU A 81 -1.94 -7.22 14.18
C LEU A 81 -0.45 -7.33 13.85
N GLY A 82 0.31 -6.24 14.05
CA GLY A 82 1.73 -6.18 13.72
C GLY A 82 2.65 -6.78 14.78
N PRO A 83 3.96 -6.82 14.49
CA PRO A 83 4.96 -7.35 15.43
C PRO A 83 5.04 -6.51 16.71
N LEU A 84 5.31 -7.15 17.85
CA LEU A 84 5.52 -6.48 19.15
C LEU A 84 6.61 -5.38 19.11
N GLU A 85 7.57 -5.52 18.20
CA GLU A 85 8.63 -4.56 17.92
C GLU A 85 8.07 -3.20 17.47
N GLY A 86 6.88 -3.17 16.87
CA GLY A 86 6.27 -1.95 16.36
C GLY A 86 5.80 -0.95 17.42
N LYS A 87 6.01 -1.26 18.70
CA LYS A 87 5.74 -0.35 19.83
C LYS A 87 6.95 0.50 20.21
N ASN A 88 8.14 0.23 19.65
CA ASN A 88 9.32 1.03 19.90
C ASN A 88 9.37 2.25 18.97
N LEU A 89 9.01 3.42 19.50
CA LEU A 89 8.94 4.66 18.72
C LEU A 89 10.29 5.08 18.11
N HIS A 90 11.41 4.65 18.68
CA HIS A 90 12.76 4.93 18.16
C HIS A 90 13.02 4.31 16.78
N GLN A 91 12.25 3.30 16.37
CA GLN A 91 12.39 2.65 15.07
C GLN A 91 11.74 3.45 13.92
N TYR A 92 11.02 4.52 14.23
CA TYR A 92 10.25 5.31 13.26
C TYR A 92 10.84 6.70 12.97
N SER A 93 12.16 6.85 13.13
CA SER A 93 12.89 8.10 12.90
C SER A 93 12.85 8.61 11.45
N THR A 94 12.35 7.81 10.51
CA THR A 94 12.01 8.24 9.14
C THR A 94 10.96 9.34 9.12
N ILE A 95 10.04 9.33 10.10
CA ILE A 95 9.13 10.44 10.33
C ILE A 95 9.91 11.50 11.10
N ARG A 96 10.10 12.67 10.50
CA ARG A 96 10.95 13.74 11.04
C ARG A 96 10.57 14.12 12.46
N GLU A 97 9.28 14.20 12.74
CA GLU A 97 8.74 14.56 14.05
C GLU A 97 8.99 13.48 15.12
N LEU A 98 9.17 12.22 14.70
CA LEU A 98 9.50 11.09 15.57
C LEU A 98 11.02 10.87 15.71
N ALA A 99 11.85 11.53 14.88
CA ALA A 99 13.30 11.46 15.01
C ALA A 99 13.80 12.18 16.28
N ASN A 100 13.07 13.19 16.76
CA ASN A 100 13.44 13.97 17.93
C ASN A 100 12.40 13.80 19.05
N LEU A 101 12.53 12.68 19.76
CA LEU A 101 11.54 12.23 20.74
C LEU A 101 11.58 13.11 21.99
N SER A 102 10.48 13.82 22.24
CA SER A 102 10.25 14.48 23.53
C SER A 102 9.59 13.53 24.53
N ASP A 103 9.82 13.76 25.83
CA ASP A 103 9.19 12.96 26.89
C ASP A 103 7.66 12.99 26.80
N LYS A 104 7.08 14.11 26.36
CA LYS A 104 5.64 14.27 26.14
C LYS A 104 5.16 13.35 25.02
N LEU A 105 5.88 13.30 23.90
CA LEU A 105 5.55 12.44 22.77
C LEU A 105 5.67 10.95 23.13
N LEU A 106 6.68 10.56 23.91
CA LEU A 106 6.81 9.19 24.43
C LEU A 106 5.65 8.83 25.36
N CYS A 107 5.19 9.78 26.20
CA CYS A 107 4.03 9.60 27.05
C CYS A 107 2.75 9.39 26.22
N GLU A 108 2.49 10.26 25.23
CA GLU A 108 1.35 10.16 24.32
C GLU A 108 1.37 8.84 23.54
N TRP A 109 2.53 8.44 23.03
CA TRP A 109 2.70 7.15 22.36
C TRP A 109 2.35 5.97 23.26
N SER A 110 2.77 5.99 24.52
CA SER A 110 2.44 4.93 25.48
C SER A 110 0.93 4.85 25.76
N ILE A 111 0.23 5.98 25.74
CA ILE A 111 -1.23 6.06 25.90
C ILE A 111 -1.90 5.50 24.65
N TYR A 112 -1.45 5.92 23.46
CA TYR A 112 -1.94 5.41 22.19
C TYR A 112 -1.85 3.88 22.10
N CYS A 113 -0.68 3.30 22.40
CA CYS A 113 -0.49 1.84 22.43
C CYS A 113 -1.41 1.11 23.43
N LYS A 114 -1.87 1.78 24.49
CA LYS A 114 -2.79 1.21 25.49
C LYS A 114 -4.26 1.34 25.06
N LEU A 115 -4.67 2.49 24.55
CA LEU A 115 -6.02 2.75 24.03
C LEU A 115 -6.41 1.74 22.94
N GLN A 116 -5.42 1.26 22.18
CA GLN A 116 -5.57 0.27 21.14
C GLN A 116 -5.96 -1.12 21.66
N LEU A 117 -5.63 -1.47 22.91
CA LEU A 117 -5.94 -2.80 23.47
C LEU A 117 -7.43 -2.98 23.80
N GLU A 118 -8.18 -1.88 23.91
CA GLU A 118 -9.56 -1.87 24.40
C GLU A 118 -10.62 -1.79 23.29
N ASN A 119 -10.24 -1.38 22.06
CA ASN A 119 -11.19 -1.16 20.96
C ASN A 119 -11.12 -2.27 19.89
N SER A 120 -12.23 -2.98 19.69
CA SER A 120 -12.36 -3.98 18.63
C SER A 120 -12.49 -3.34 17.24
N VAL A 121 -11.79 -3.93 16.28
CA VAL A 121 -11.54 -3.41 14.92
C VAL A 121 -12.84 -3.33 14.10
N ARG A 122 -13.50 -2.16 14.11
CA ARG A 122 -14.40 -1.75 13.02
C ARG A 122 -13.60 -0.97 11.97
N GLU A 123 -14.13 -0.84 10.77
CA GLU A 123 -13.65 0.16 9.81
C GLU A 123 -13.89 1.54 10.42
N ILE A 124 -12.82 2.12 10.96
CA ILE A 124 -12.82 3.42 11.60
C ILE A 124 -12.25 4.41 10.59
N ASN A 125 -12.94 5.52 10.39
CA ASN A 125 -12.38 6.66 9.67
C ASN A 125 -11.17 7.19 10.47
N LEU A 126 -9.96 7.05 9.91
CA LEU A 126 -8.72 7.44 10.58
C LEU A 126 -8.67 8.94 10.87
N GLU A 127 -9.21 9.79 9.99
CA GLU A 127 -9.26 11.23 10.20
C GLU A 127 -10.10 11.56 11.43
N GLU A 128 -11.35 11.06 11.48
CA GLU A 128 -12.25 11.27 12.61
C GLU A 128 -11.64 10.73 13.91
N TYR A 129 -11.00 9.56 13.85
CA TYR A 129 -10.32 8.96 14.99
C TYR A 129 -9.21 9.84 15.54
N TRP A 130 -8.32 10.32 14.68
CA TRP A 130 -7.19 11.16 15.10
C TRP A 130 -7.66 12.53 15.57
N MET A 131 -8.67 13.12 14.94
CA MET A 131 -9.31 14.36 15.40
C MET A 131 -9.90 14.22 16.81
N ASN A 132 -10.61 13.12 17.08
CA ASN A 132 -11.21 12.84 18.40
C ASN A 132 -10.16 12.59 19.49
N LEU A 133 -8.93 12.23 19.12
CA LEU A 133 -7.83 12.05 20.07
C LEU A 133 -7.02 13.33 20.30
N GLY A 134 -7.31 14.43 19.61
CA GLY A 134 -6.55 15.68 19.71
C GLY A 134 -6.41 16.21 21.13
N ASP A 135 -7.46 16.09 21.96
CA ASP A 135 -7.41 16.55 23.36
C ASP A 135 -6.53 15.66 24.26
N LYS A 136 -6.47 14.36 23.96
CA LYS A 136 -5.73 13.37 24.77
C LYS A 136 -4.28 13.22 24.32
N LEU A 137 -4.04 13.35 23.02
CA LEU A 137 -2.78 13.10 22.33
C LEU A 137 -2.46 14.27 21.38
N PRO A 138 -2.30 15.50 21.89
CA PRO A 138 -2.23 16.70 21.07
C PRO A 138 -1.02 16.72 20.12
N ILE A 139 0.11 16.14 20.50
CA ILE A 139 1.31 16.11 19.66
C ILE A 139 1.17 14.99 18.62
N LEU A 140 0.84 13.78 19.07
CA LEU A 140 0.77 12.60 18.22
C LEU A 140 -0.38 12.67 17.21
N SER A 141 -1.55 13.20 17.60
CA SER A 141 -2.69 13.39 16.69
C SER A 141 -2.33 14.35 15.56
N LYS A 142 -1.66 15.47 15.86
CA LYS A 142 -1.21 16.42 14.85
C LYS A 142 -0.24 15.76 13.86
N ILE A 143 0.73 15.01 14.36
CA ILE A 143 1.65 14.26 13.50
C ILE A 143 0.86 13.26 12.67
N ALA A 144 -0.01 12.45 13.27
CA ALA A 144 -0.77 11.45 12.54
C ALA A 144 -1.60 12.07 11.40
N LEU A 145 -2.27 13.18 11.64
CA LEU A 145 -3.07 13.90 10.63
C LEU A 145 -2.22 14.37 9.43
N ASP A 146 -0.93 14.67 9.62
CA ASP A 146 -0.02 15.02 8.52
C ASP A 146 0.34 13.81 7.65
N TYR A 147 0.34 12.58 8.22
CA TYR A 147 0.84 11.38 7.55
C TYR A 147 -0.24 10.36 7.15
N ILE A 148 -1.46 10.43 7.69
CA ILE A 148 -2.55 9.48 7.36
C ILE A 148 -3.03 9.58 5.90
N TRP A 149 -2.74 10.71 5.23
CA TRP A 149 -3.05 10.92 3.82
C TRP A 149 -2.02 10.30 2.87
N LEU A 150 -0.83 9.95 3.38
CA LEU A 150 0.14 9.22 2.60
C LEU A 150 -0.45 7.84 2.29
N PRO A 151 -0.42 7.43 1.01
CA PRO A 151 -1.42 6.58 0.40
C PRO A 151 -1.83 5.38 1.27
N VAL A 152 -3.05 5.50 1.78
CA VAL A 152 -3.83 4.40 2.32
C VAL A 152 -4.31 3.57 1.12
N SER A 153 -3.45 2.65 0.69
CA SER A 153 -3.70 1.64 -0.36
C SER A 153 -3.73 2.14 -1.81
N SER A 154 -3.23 1.29 -2.71
CA SER A 154 -3.47 1.45 -4.14
C SER A 154 -4.94 1.30 -4.51
N CYS A 155 -5.84 0.88 -3.61
CA CYS A 155 -7.28 0.76 -3.92
C CYS A 155 -7.95 2.13 -4.15
N SER A 156 -7.60 3.16 -3.37
CA SER A 156 -8.12 4.52 -3.61
C SER A 156 -7.57 5.11 -4.91
N MET A 157 -6.29 4.85 -5.22
CA MET A 157 -5.70 5.22 -6.51
C MET A 157 -6.26 4.38 -7.67
N GLU A 158 -6.48 3.09 -7.50
CA GLU A 158 -7.07 2.18 -8.48
C GLU A 158 -8.53 2.55 -8.74
N ARG A 159 -9.27 3.02 -7.73
CA ARG A 159 -10.61 3.58 -7.91
C ARG A 159 -10.54 4.88 -8.71
N SER A 160 -9.60 5.77 -8.42
CA SER A 160 -9.35 6.97 -9.24
C SER A 160 -8.94 6.61 -10.67
N PHE A 161 -8.09 5.60 -10.88
CA PHE A 161 -7.68 5.11 -12.21
C PHE A 161 -8.80 4.35 -12.93
N SER A 162 -9.67 3.63 -12.23
CA SER A 162 -10.85 2.96 -12.80
C SER A 162 -11.91 3.97 -13.22
N ILE A 163 -12.10 5.04 -12.43
CA ILE A 163 -12.90 6.20 -12.80
C ILE A 163 -12.27 6.92 -14.01
N TYR A 164 -10.94 7.04 -14.03
CA TYR A 164 -10.20 7.58 -15.17
C TYR A 164 -10.37 6.73 -16.43
N ASN A 165 -10.32 5.40 -16.30
CA ASN A 165 -10.52 4.48 -17.41
C ASN A 165 -11.96 4.53 -17.94
N ASN A 166 -12.97 4.78 -17.10
CA ASN A 166 -14.32 5.09 -17.57
C ASN A 166 -14.40 6.39 -18.38
N ILE A 167 -13.54 7.37 -18.11
CA ILE A 167 -13.44 8.62 -18.88
C ILE A 167 -12.64 8.40 -20.18
N LEU A 168 -11.67 7.50 -20.15
CA LEU A 168 -10.77 7.17 -21.27
C LEU A 168 -11.25 6.00 -22.15
N ASP A 169 -12.41 5.42 -21.86
CA ASP A 169 -12.96 4.29 -22.62
C ASP A 169 -13.26 4.66 -24.08
N GLU A 170 -13.38 3.66 -24.95
CA GLU A 170 -13.33 3.73 -26.43
C GLU A 170 -14.32 4.72 -27.10
N ASN A 171 -15.25 5.30 -26.35
CA ASN A 171 -16.21 6.31 -26.81
C ASN A 171 -15.64 7.74 -26.88
N CYS A 172 -14.46 8.03 -26.33
CA CYS A 172 -13.86 9.36 -26.37
C CYS A 172 -12.97 9.57 -27.61
N GLN A 173 -13.59 9.72 -28.78
CA GLN A 173 -12.91 10.45 -29.86
C GLN A 173 -12.81 11.94 -29.47
N ASN A 174 -11.56 12.42 -29.32
CA ASN A 174 -11.14 13.82 -29.35
C ASN A 174 -11.52 14.75 -28.18
N LEU A 175 -11.17 14.39 -26.94
CA LEU A 175 -11.04 15.41 -25.89
C LEU A 175 -9.66 16.08 -25.99
N SER A 176 -9.65 17.39 -26.21
CA SER A 176 -8.41 18.18 -26.16
C SER A 176 -7.85 18.22 -24.73
N GLU A 177 -6.54 18.44 -24.59
CA GLU A 177 -5.85 18.51 -23.30
C GLU A 177 -6.49 19.54 -22.35
N ASP A 178 -7.03 20.64 -22.89
CA ASP A 178 -7.74 21.66 -22.11
C ASP A 178 -9.09 21.20 -21.56
N SER A 179 -9.84 20.40 -22.34
CA SER A 179 -11.10 19.81 -21.88
C SER A 179 -10.85 18.78 -20.78
N LEU A 180 -9.79 17.98 -20.92
CA LEU A 180 -9.31 17.04 -19.90
C LEU A 180 -8.89 17.76 -18.60
N LYS A 181 -8.14 18.86 -18.70
CA LYS A 181 -7.75 19.68 -17.54
C LYS A 181 -8.97 20.26 -16.81
N ARG A 182 -9.95 20.80 -17.56
CA ARG A 182 -11.19 21.35 -16.96
C ARG A 182 -12.05 20.27 -16.32
N LEU A 183 -12.18 19.11 -16.95
CA LEU A 183 -12.96 17.99 -16.43
C LEU A 183 -12.36 17.48 -15.11
N ASN A 184 -11.04 17.29 -15.07
CA ASN A 184 -10.31 16.95 -13.85
C ASN A 184 -10.53 18.00 -12.75
N MET A 185 -10.44 19.29 -13.09
CA MET A 185 -10.58 20.37 -12.10
C MET A 185 -12.00 20.46 -11.51
N MET A 186 -13.04 20.15 -12.29
CA MET A 186 -14.43 20.09 -11.78
C MET A 186 -14.69 18.86 -10.93
N TYR A 187 -14.11 17.70 -11.28
CA TYR A 187 -14.37 16.44 -10.58
C TYR A 187 -13.58 16.29 -9.27
N PHE A 188 -12.34 16.77 -9.19
CA PHE A 188 -11.51 16.65 -7.98
C PHE A 188 -11.71 17.80 -6.98
N ASN A 189 -12.38 18.89 -7.37
CA ASN A 189 -12.73 20.01 -6.48
C ASN A 189 -14.25 20.17 -6.28
N GLY A 190 -15.04 19.22 -6.79
CA GLY A 190 -16.50 19.21 -6.65
C GLY A 190 -16.94 18.36 -5.47
N ASN A 191 -16.81 18.93 -4.26
CA ASN A 191 -17.16 18.39 -2.93
C ASN A 191 -16.32 17.23 -2.39
#